data_AF-A0A2N6U3S2-F1
#
_entry.id   AF-A0A2N6U3S2-F1
#
_cell.length_a   1.000
_cell.length_b   1.000
_cell.length_c   1.000
_cell.angle_alpha   90.00
_cell.angle_beta   90.00
_cell.angle_gamma   90.00
#
_symmetry.space_group_name_H-M   'P 1'
#
loop_
_entity.id
_entity.type
_entity.pdbx_description
1 polymer ?
#
loop_
_entity_poly.entity_id
_entity_poly.type
_entity_poly.pdbx_seq_one_letter_code
_entity_poly.pdbx_strand_id
1 'polypeptide(L)'
;MSHADSTGHEHPIDTDPDYLRKTFTAARGVPADGIWAELALTRLVFADVRIDLAKTFVGTLAADVAAAGESPEELFGPAEEWAAQTVTALREDGVDVFDDPLRMSLRDAVGTAFLVATGIAVLFAVVAVARWLLGGEPLALSASMAVAPGLLGALLTGLAAGWGHLRSRLAFPVLAGLGVLTVIIGALGIALLFQALNPLGDIAPWWGLGLMVLGYGTAAAAVSALPSRKKPPVSTAQLPTNPSPLSDEQWLEQARAGLRERADLPESRVREHLEEARALAQENARSLDEEFGNPRAFARSLSGDPGLAPRRTAVLYAVVAVAWAVLGSAGILERGGTAWMDLIYLALTVLCAWTAWENLRKVRAARRSAR
;
A
#
# COMPACT_ATOMS: atom_id res chain seq x y z
N MET A 1 -49.87 -18.36 -18.13
CA MET A 1 -48.83 -17.61 -18.86
C MET A 1 -48.96 -16.15 -18.52
N SER A 2 -48.12 -15.65 -17.62
CA SER A 2 -47.48 -14.33 -17.69
C SER A 2 -46.60 -14.20 -16.44
N HIS A 3 -45.36 -14.68 -16.55
CA HIS A 3 -44.31 -14.36 -15.59
C HIS A 3 -43.78 -12.97 -15.98
N ALA A 4 -43.98 -11.99 -15.11
CA ALA A 4 -43.33 -10.70 -15.22
C ALA A 4 -41.88 -10.85 -14.75
N ASP A 5 -40.97 -10.78 -15.73
CA ASP A 5 -39.52 -10.73 -15.55
C ASP A 5 -39.15 -9.37 -14.94
N SER A 6 -38.87 -9.36 -13.64
CA SER A 6 -38.24 -8.24 -12.93
C SER A 6 -36.73 -8.33 -13.14
N THR A 7 -36.27 -7.93 -14.31
CA THR A 7 -34.84 -7.73 -14.55
C THR A 7 -34.40 -6.45 -13.85
N GLY A 8 -33.81 -6.61 -12.67
CA GLY A 8 -33.05 -5.55 -12.01
C GLY A 8 -31.93 -5.11 -12.94
N HIS A 9 -32.08 -3.95 -13.54
CA HIS A 9 -31.01 -3.29 -14.28
C HIS A 9 -29.92 -2.89 -13.27
N GLU A 10 -28.92 -3.75 -13.12
CA GLU A 10 -27.61 -3.34 -12.62
C GLU A 10 -27.06 -2.29 -13.59
N HIS A 11 -27.28 -1.01 -13.28
CA HIS A 11 -26.63 0.08 -13.99
C HIS A 11 -25.12 -0.12 -13.83
N PRO A 12 -24.35 -0.21 -14.94
CA PRO A 12 -22.90 -0.29 -14.85
C PRO A 12 -22.42 0.96 -14.10
N ILE A 13 -21.72 0.74 -12.98
CA ILE A 13 -21.14 1.80 -12.16
C ILE A 13 -20.25 2.65 -13.08
N ASP A 14 -20.73 3.84 -13.40
CA ASP A 14 -20.00 4.78 -14.22
C ASP A 14 -18.79 5.29 -13.43
N THR A 15 -17.64 5.29 -14.07
CA THR A 15 -16.39 5.79 -13.49
C THR A 15 -16.36 7.30 -13.36
N ASP A 16 -17.34 8.01 -13.94
CA ASP A 16 -17.49 9.46 -13.84
C ASP A 16 -17.49 9.91 -12.35
N PRO A 17 -16.54 10.76 -11.91
CA PRO A 17 -16.56 11.34 -10.56
C PRO A 17 -17.85 12.10 -10.27
N ASP A 18 -18.52 12.63 -11.29
CA ASP A 18 -19.79 13.36 -11.12
C ASP A 18 -21.00 12.44 -10.97
N TYR A 19 -20.86 11.13 -11.18
CA TYR A 19 -21.98 10.19 -11.18
C TYR A 19 -22.75 10.24 -9.85
N LEU A 20 -22.07 10.21 -8.71
CA LEU A 20 -22.72 10.21 -7.40
C LEU A 20 -23.41 11.55 -7.10
N ARG A 21 -22.76 12.66 -7.44
CA ARG A 21 -23.34 13.99 -7.30
C ARG A 21 -24.63 14.10 -8.12
N LYS A 22 -24.60 13.67 -9.39
CA LYS A 22 -25.76 13.69 -10.29
C LYS A 22 -26.88 12.79 -9.77
N THR A 23 -26.56 11.58 -9.31
CA THR A 23 -27.55 10.60 -8.84
C THR A 23 -28.26 11.09 -7.57
N PHE A 24 -27.54 11.62 -6.57
CA PHE A 24 -28.16 12.16 -5.35
C PHE A 24 -28.92 13.47 -5.62
N THR A 25 -28.39 14.34 -6.49
CA THR A 25 -29.12 15.55 -6.89
C THR A 25 -30.40 15.17 -7.63
N ALA A 26 -30.39 14.13 -8.46
CA ALA A 26 -31.57 13.66 -9.19
C ALA A 26 -32.62 12.99 -8.28
N ALA A 27 -32.20 12.40 -7.14
CA ALA A 27 -33.11 11.72 -6.21
C ALA A 27 -34.19 12.66 -5.64
N ARG A 28 -33.83 13.91 -5.33
CA ARG A 28 -34.77 14.92 -4.76
C ARG A 28 -34.78 16.27 -5.48
N GLY A 29 -33.89 16.49 -6.45
CA GLY A 29 -33.70 17.78 -7.12
C GLY A 29 -32.89 18.79 -6.31
N VAL A 30 -32.25 18.38 -5.21
CA VAL A 30 -31.55 19.27 -4.27
C VAL A 30 -30.02 19.12 -4.41
N PRO A 31 -29.26 20.18 -4.75
CA PRO A 31 -27.81 20.09 -4.93
C PRO A 31 -27.03 19.71 -3.66
N ALA A 32 -27.57 20.03 -2.48
CA ALA A 32 -26.94 19.71 -1.19
C ALA A 32 -26.78 18.20 -0.98
N ASP A 33 -27.72 17.39 -1.50
CA ASP A 33 -27.68 15.92 -1.39
C ASP A 33 -26.48 15.35 -2.17
N GLY A 34 -26.14 15.97 -3.31
CA GLY A 34 -24.93 15.62 -4.08
C GLY A 34 -23.63 15.93 -3.34
N ILE A 35 -23.59 17.03 -2.57
CA ILE A 35 -22.42 17.39 -1.74
C ILE A 35 -22.25 16.40 -0.58
N TRP A 36 -23.36 15.99 0.06
CA TRP A 36 -23.33 14.98 1.11
C TRP A 36 -22.70 13.67 0.60
N ALA A 37 -23.10 13.20 -0.59
CA ALA A 37 -22.58 11.97 -1.18
C ALA A 37 -21.08 12.04 -1.50
N GLU A 38 -20.60 13.17 -2.00
CA GLU A 38 -19.15 13.38 -2.24
C GLU A 38 -18.35 13.39 -0.94
N LEU A 39 -18.86 14.03 0.12
CA LEU A 39 -18.19 14.06 1.41
C LEU A 39 -18.12 12.64 1.99
N ALA A 40 -19.22 11.89 1.95
CA ALA A 40 -19.26 10.49 2.40
C ALA A 40 -18.26 9.61 1.65
N LEU A 41 -18.25 9.70 0.31
CA LEU A 41 -17.28 8.98 -0.53
C LEU A 41 -15.84 9.34 -0.15
N THR A 42 -15.55 10.63 -0.04
CA THR A 42 -14.21 11.13 0.29
C THR A 42 -13.74 10.58 1.63
N ARG A 43 -14.62 10.56 2.64
CA ARG A 43 -14.32 10.01 3.97
C ARG A 43 -14.07 8.51 3.93
N LEU A 44 -14.84 7.74 3.16
CA LEU A 44 -14.60 6.31 2.97
C LEU A 44 -13.24 6.05 2.29
N VAL A 45 -12.91 6.79 1.22
CA VAL A 45 -11.63 6.64 0.51
C VAL A 45 -10.44 7.01 1.40
N PHE A 46 -10.53 8.09 2.18
CA PHE A 46 -9.49 8.44 3.16
C PHE A 46 -9.38 7.46 4.34
N ALA A 47 -10.41 6.65 4.58
CA ALA A 47 -10.37 5.54 5.51
C ALA A 47 -9.86 4.22 4.86
N ASP A 48 -9.24 4.33 3.69
CA ASP A 48 -8.70 3.26 2.85
C ASP A 48 -9.75 2.30 2.29
N VAL A 49 -11.04 2.67 2.25
CA VAL A 49 -12.05 1.85 1.56
C VAL A 49 -11.84 1.98 0.05
N ARG A 50 -11.77 0.84 -0.64
CA ARG A 50 -11.69 0.73 -2.10
C ARG A 50 -12.69 1.65 -2.78
N ILE A 51 -12.21 2.53 -3.66
CA ILE A 51 -13.03 3.57 -4.27
C ILE A 51 -14.24 3.02 -5.04
N ASP A 52 -14.10 1.85 -5.67
CA ASP A 52 -15.19 1.20 -6.39
C ASP A 52 -16.30 0.72 -5.44
N LEU A 53 -15.93 0.16 -4.29
CA LEU A 53 -16.88 -0.27 -3.26
C LEU A 53 -17.48 0.91 -2.51
N ALA A 54 -16.68 1.94 -2.20
CA ALA A 54 -17.17 3.18 -1.59
C ALA A 54 -18.22 3.85 -2.49
N LYS A 55 -17.99 3.87 -3.82
CA LYS A 55 -18.98 4.33 -4.79
C LYS A 55 -20.24 3.47 -4.79
N THR A 56 -20.12 2.15 -4.69
CA THR A 56 -21.28 1.25 -4.57
C THR A 56 -22.07 1.53 -3.30
N PHE A 57 -21.42 1.58 -2.13
CA PHE A 57 -22.08 1.82 -0.84
C PHE A 57 -22.83 3.16 -0.81
N VAL A 58 -22.19 4.23 -1.26
CA VAL A 58 -22.84 5.55 -1.32
C VAL A 58 -23.94 5.55 -2.37
N GLY A 59 -23.68 4.96 -3.55
CA GLY A 59 -24.63 4.90 -4.65
C GLY A 59 -25.93 4.17 -4.31
N THR A 60 -25.86 3.10 -3.50
CA THR A 60 -27.06 2.35 -3.09
C THR A 60 -28.01 3.19 -2.22
N LEU A 61 -27.50 4.15 -1.44
CA LEU A 61 -28.33 5.00 -0.58
C LEU A 61 -29.18 6.00 -1.38
N ALA A 62 -28.80 6.32 -2.63
CA ALA A 62 -29.57 7.26 -3.44
C ALA A 62 -31.00 6.76 -3.70
N ALA A 63 -31.19 5.44 -3.80
CA ALA A 63 -32.51 4.83 -3.93
C ALA A 63 -33.35 5.01 -2.66
N ASP A 64 -32.72 4.89 -1.48
CA ASP A 64 -33.38 5.08 -0.19
C ASP A 64 -33.78 6.55 0.01
N VAL A 65 -32.90 7.49 -0.37
CA VAL A 65 -33.19 8.94 -0.36
C VAL A 65 -34.36 9.27 -1.30
N ALA A 66 -34.37 8.70 -2.51
CA ALA A 66 -35.45 8.91 -3.47
C ALA A 66 -36.79 8.32 -2.98
N ALA A 67 -36.75 7.17 -2.31
CA ALA A 67 -37.94 6.50 -1.80
C ALA A 67 -38.54 7.21 -0.57
N ALA A 68 -37.70 7.70 0.35
CA ALA A 68 -38.14 8.39 1.55
C ALA A 68 -38.50 9.87 1.30
N GLY A 69 -37.85 10.53 0.33
CA GLY A 69 -38.05 11.94 0.04
C GLY A 69 -37.45 12.91 1.07
N GLU A 70 -36.77 12.38 2.09
CA GLU A 70 -36.05 13.13 3.12
C GLU A 70 -34.58 13.37 2.72
N SER A 71 -33.91 14.33 3.35
CA SER A 71 -32.50 14.55 3.04
C SER A 71 -31.62 13.38 3.51
N PRO A 72 -30.51 13.08 2.82
CA PRO A 72 -29.58 12.07 3.29
C PRO A 72 -29.02 12.39 4.68
N GLU A 73 -28.93 13.67 5.04
CA GLU A 73 -28.53 14.10 6.37
C GLU A 73 -29.59 13.80 7.44
N GLU A 74 -30.88 13.88 7.12
CA GLU A 74 -31.95 13.47 8.03
C GLU A 74 -32.04 11.94 8.16
N LEU A 75 -31.86 11.20 7.06
CA LEU A 75 -31.98 9.75 7.02
C LEU A 75 -30.78 9.02 7.65
N PHE A 76 -29.57 9.52 7.40
CA PHE A 76 -28.33 8.82 7.74
C PHE A 76 -27.42 9.63 8.66
N GLY A 77 -27.80 10.87 8.99
CA GLY A 77 -26.97 11.80 9.73
C GLY A 77 -25.91 12.49 8.86
N PRO A 78 -25.00 13.26 9.47
CA PRO A 78 -23.89 13.90 8.78
C PRO A 78 -23.03 12.87 8.05
N ALA A 79 -22.64 13.17 6.81
CA ALA A 79 -21.84 12.26 5.97
C ALA A 79 -20.56 11.74 6.64
N GLU A 80 -19.94 12.55 7.50
CA GLU A 80 -18.74 12.16 8.26
C GLU A 80 -19.04 11.09 9.31
N GLU A 81 -20.15 11.22 10.04
CA GLU A 81 -20.58 10.28 11.06
C GLU A 81 -21.03 8.97 10.43
N TRP A 82 -21.83 9.05 9.37
CA TRP A 82 -22.25 7.88 8.61
C TRP A 82 -21.04 7.12 8.05
N ALA A 83 -20.07 7.82 7.45
CA ALA A 83 -18.87 7.17 6.92
C ALA A 83 -18.03 6.54 8.03
N ALA A 84 -17.89 7.20 9.19
CA ALA A 84 -17.17 6.64 10.33
C ALA A 84 -17.85 5.38 10.90
N GLN A 85 -19.18 5.40 11.02
CA GLN A 85 -19.98 4.24 11.44
C GLN A 85 -19.86 3.10 10.43
N THR A 86 -19.97 3.40 9.14
CA THR A 86 -19.83 2.42 8.04
C THR A 86 -18.44 1.79 8.03
N VAL A 87 -17.38 2.58 8.19
CA VAL A 87 -16.01 2.06 8.31
C VAL A 87 -15.86 1.16 9.54
N THR A 88 -16.48 1.53 10.66
CA THR A 88 -16.46 0.72 11.88
C THR A 88 -17.18 -0.61 11.66
N ALA A 89 -18.37 -0.60 11.09
CA ALA A 89 -19.13 -1.80 10.73
C ALA A 89 -18.34 -2.69 9.75
N LEU A 90 -17.80 -2.14 8.66
CA LEU A 90 -16.98 -2.88 7.70
C LEU A 90 -15.71 -3.48 8.34
N ARG A 91 -15.17 -2.83 9.39
CA ARG A 91 -14.05 -3.34 10.18
C ARG A 91 -14.49 -4.42 11.17
N GLU A 92 -15.67 -4.32 11.75
CA GLU A 92 -16.22 -5.34 12.64
C GLU A 92 -16.59 -6.59 11.83
N ASP A 93 -17.19 -6.44 10.66
CA ASP A 93 -17.61 -7.52 9.78
C ASP A 93 -16.44 -8.23 9.07
N GLY A 94 -15.21 -7.71 9.19
CA GLY A 94 -14.02 -8.34 8.64
C GLY A 94 -13.94 -8.33 7.10
N VAL A 95 -14.78 -7.55 6.42
CA VAL A 95 -14.89 -7.55 4.96
C VAL A 95 -13.61 -7.01 4.29
N ASP A 96 -13.17 -7.66 3.20
CA ASP A 96 -11.99 -7.27 2.42
C ASP A 96 -12.25 -6.08 1.49
N VAL A 97 -12.70 -4.96 2.07
CA VAL A 97 -13.03 -3.72 1.33
C VAL A 97 -11.95 -2.66 1.39
N PHE A 98 -10.93 -2.84 2.24
CA PHE A 98 -9.86 -1.87 2.43
C PHE A 98 -8.74 -2.11 1.41
N ASP A 99 -8.29 -1.05 0.74
CA ASP A 99 -7.12 -1.11 -0.12
C ASP A 99 -5.86 -1.19 0.75
N ASP A 100 -5.05 -2.21 0.48
CA ASP A 100 -3.70 -2.32 1.02
C ASP A 100 -2.73 -1.81 -0.05
N PRO A 101 -2.16 -0.59 0.09
CA PRO A 101 -1.27 -0.02 -0.92
C PRO A 101 0.00 -0.86 -1.15
N LEU A 102 0.32 -1.78 -0.24
CA LEU A 102 1.45 -2.70 -0.39
C LEU A 102 1.09 -3.98 -1.16
N ARG A 103 -0.20 -4.28 -1.34
CA ARG A 103 -0.67 -5.40 -2.17
C ARG A 103 -0.90 -4.93 -3.61
N MET A 104 0.20 -4.65 -4.27
CA MET A 104 0.20 -4.20 -5.66
C MET A 104 -0.11 -5.36 -6.62
N SER A 105 -0.94 -5.12 -7.64
CA SER A 105 -0.97 -6.01 -8.79
C SER A 105 0.35 -5.94 -9.56
N LEU A 106 0.66 -6.93 -10.41
CA LEU A 106 1.88 -6.87 -11.24
C LEU A 106 1.95 -5.57 -12.05
N ARG A 107 0.81 -5.12 -12.58
CA ARG A 107 0.71 -3.87 -13.31
C ARG A 107 1.04 -2.67 -12.43
N ASP A 108 0.44 -2.60 -11.24
CA ASP A 108 0.67 -1.48 -10.31
C ASP A 108 2.12 -1.47 -9.82
N ALA A 109 2.71 -2.65 -9.60
CA ALA A 109 4.12 -2.80 -9.26
C ALA A 109 5.03 -2.30 -10.39
N VAL A 110 4.75 -2.64 -11.65
CA VAL A 110 5.54 -2.14 -12.79
C VAL A 110 5.38 -0.63 -12.96
N GLY A 111 4.15 -0.11 -12.86
CA GLY A 111 3.89 1.34 -12.94
C GLY A 111 4.59 2.10 -11.81
N THR A 112 4.51 1.59 -10.59
CA THR A 112 5.18 2.16 -9.42
C THR A 112 6.71 2.07 -9.56
N ALA A 113 7.26 0.98 -10.09
CA ALA A 113 8.69 0.86 -10.36
C ALA A 113 9.17 1.94 -11.34
N PHE A 114 8.43 2.22 -12.42
CA PHE A 114 8.76 3.31 -13.33
C PHE A 114 8.58 4.69 -12.70
N LEU A 115 7.58 4.89 -11.86
CA LEU A 115 7.39 6.15 -11.13
C LEU A 115 8.56 6.42 -10.16
N VAL A 116 8.96 5.40 -9.39
CA VAL A 116 10.14 5.48 -8.50
C VAL A 116 11.40 5.71 -9.32
N ALA A 117 11.57 4.99 -10.43
CA ALA A 117 12.69 5.19 -11.36
C ALA A 117 12.73 6.62 -11.90
N THR A 118 11.57 7.23 -12.20
CA THR A 118 11.48 8.63 -12.61
C THR A 118 11.99 9.56 -11.52
N GLY A 119 11.58 9.37 -10.27
CA GLY A 119 12.07 10.15 -9.13
C GLY A 119 13.58 10.03 -8.93
N ILE A 120 14.13 8.81 -9.08
CA ILE A 120 15.58 8.57 -9.03
C ILE A 120 16.30 9.23 -10.22
N ALA A 121 15.72 9.17 -11.41
CA ALA A 121 16.26 9.82 -12.61
C ALA A 121 16.30 11.36 -12.45
N VAL A 122 15.28 11.95 -11.81
CA VAL A 122 15.27 13.38 -11.45
C VAL A 122 16.42 13.68 -10.50
N LEU A 123 16.65 12.85 -9.48
CA LEU A 123 17.79 13.02 -8.57
C LEU A 123 19.12 13.00 -9.33
N PHE A 124 19.28 12.11 -10.33
CA PHE A 124 20.48 12.06 -11.16
C PHE A 124 20.66 13.36 -11.96
N ALA A 125 19.59 13.85 -12.58
CA ALA A 125 19.61 15.12 -13.31
C ALA A 125 19.96 16.30 -12.39
N VAL A 126 19.38 16.35 -11.17
CA VAL A 126 19.67 17.40 -10.18
C VAL A 126 21.13 17.37 -9.75
N VAL A 127 21.69 16.19 -9.44
CA VAL A 127 23.10 16.05 -9.07
C VAL A 127 24.03 16.47 -10.21
N ALA A 128 23.70 16.09 -11.45
CA ALA A 128 24.47 16.48 -12.63
C ALA A 128 24.45 18.00 -12.86
N VAL A 129 23.27 18.63 -12.73
CA VAL A 129 23.11 20.09 -12.85
C VAL A 129 23.84 20.80 -11.71
N ALA A 130 23.71 20.33 -10.47
CA ALA A 130 24.40 20.92 -9.32
C ALA A 130 25.92 20.86 -9.48
N ARG A 131 26.46 19.72 -9.95
CA ARG A 131 27.90 19.58 -10.25
C ARG A 131 28.35 20.58 -11.31
N TRP A 132 27.57 20.76 -12.37
CA TRP A 132 27.86 21.73 -13.43
C TRP A 132 27.85 23.17 -12.90
N LEU A 133 26.86 23.55 -12.09
CA LEU A 133 26.77 24.88 -11.47
C LEU A 133 27.91 25.17 -10.48
N LEU A 134 28.47 24.14 -9.85
CA LEU A 134 29.62 24.24 -8.95
C LEU A 134 30.98 24.25 -9.69
N GLY A 135 30.98 24.38 -11.02
CA GLY A 135 32.19 24.48 -11.84
C GLY A 135 32.80 23.14 -12.24
N GLY A 136 32.08 22.03 -12.05
CA GLY A 136 32.47 20.72 -12.56
C GLY A 136 32.08 20.51 -14.03
N GLU A 137 32.76 19.59 -14.71
CA GLU A 137 32.38 19.15 -16.05
C GLU A 137 30.95 18.56 -16.06
N PRO A 138 30.14 18.87 -17.09
CA PRO A 138 28.80 18.34 -17.23
C PRO A 138 28.84 16.81 -17.38
N LEU A 139 27.98 16.13 -16.63
CA LEU A 139 27.95 14.67 -16.59
C LEU A 139 27.31 14.13 -17.87
N ALA A 140 28.09 13.44 -18.71
CA ALA A 140 27.55 12.69 -19.84
C ALA A 140 26.72 11.50 -19.34
N LEU A 141 25.69 11.12 -20.09
CA LEU A 141 24.86 9.97 -19.79
C LEU A 141 25.60 8.71 -20.25
N SER A 142 26.07 7.90 -19.31
CA SER A 142 26.58 6.56 -19.60
C SER A 142 25.45 5.52 -19.69
N ALA A 143 25.72 4.39 -20.35
CA ALA A 143 24.76 3.29 -20.42
C ALA A 143 24.33 2.79 -19.03
N SER A 144 25.28 2.74 -18.09
CA SER A 144 25.01 2.34 -16.71
C SER A 144 24.09 3.32 -15.98
N MET A 145 24.28 4.63 -16.16
CA MET A 145 23.41 5.67 -15.62
C MET A 145 22.00 5.61 -16.18
N ALA A 146 21.86 5.30 -17.48
CA ALA A 146 20.57 5.24 -18.13
C ALA A 146 19.66 4.14 -17.57
N VAL A 147 20.24 3.02 -17.13
CA VAL A 147 19.49 1.84 -16.64
C VAL A 147 19.34 1.84 -15.11
N ALA A 148 20.24 2.51 -14.38
CA ALA A 148 20.26 2.51 -12.91
C ALA A 148 18.93 2.88 -12.24
N PRO A 149 18.24 3.96 -12.64
CA PRO A 149 16.99 4.35 -12.00
C PRO A 149 15.92 3.27 -12.14
N GLY A 150 15.84 2.60 -13.30
CA GLY A 150 14.93 1.49 -13.55
C GLY A 150 15.19 0.30 -12.62
N LEU A 151 16.45 -0.08 -12.43
CA LEU A 151 16.83 -1.20 -11.55
C LEU A 151 16.54 -0.88 -10.09
N LEU A 152 16.88 0.33 -9.64
CA LEU A 152 16.61 0.76 -8.26
C LEU A 152 15.10 0.88 -8.03
N GLY A 153 14.34 1.41 -8.99
CA GLY A 153 12.88 1.46 -8.93
C GLY A 153 12.27 0.06 -8.86
N ALA A 154 12.73 -0.88 -9.68
CA ALA A 154 12.29 -2.27 -9.65
C ALA A 154 12.62 -2.96 -8.32
N LEU A 155 13.84 -2.76 -7.79
CA LEU A 155 14.28 -3.32 -6.52
C LEU A 155 13.44 -2.79 -5.35
N LEU A 156 13.25 -1.48 -5.26
CA LEU A 156 12.50 -0.83 -4.19
C LEU A 156 11.01 -1.21 -4.22
N THR A 157 10.40 -1.20 -5.41
CA THR A 157 9.00 -1.61 -5.57
C THR A 157 8.81 -3.10 -5.35
N GLY A 158 9.74 -3.94 -5.82
CA GLY A 158 9.73 -5.37 -5.57
C GLY A 158 9.83 -5.68 -4.07
N LEU A 159 10.66 -4.95 -3.33
CA LEU A 159 10.76 -5.05 -1.88
C LEU A 159 9.43 -4.67 -1.20
N ALA A 160 8.82 -3.55 -1.61
CA ALA A 160 7.54 -3.09 -1.07
C ALA A 160 6.39 -4.07 -1.35
N ALA A 161 6.26 -4.53 -2.60
CA ALA A 161 5.24 -5.49 -3.02
C ALA A 161 5.45 -6.86 -2.35
N GLY A 162 6.69 -7.33 -2.29
CA GLY A 162 7.05 -8.56 -1.59
C GLY A 162 6.73 -8.50 -0.10
N TRP A 163 7.01 -7.36 0.54
CA TRP A 163 6.64 -7.12 1.93
C TRP A 163 5.13 -7.19 2.14
N GLY A 164 4.34 -6.50 1.30
CA GLY A 164 2.87 -6.54 1.37
C GLY A 164 2.29 -7.94 1.18
N HIS A 165 2.89 -8.76 0.33
CA HIS A 165 2.41 -10.12 0.06
C HIS A 165 2.82 -11.13 1.15
N LEU A 166 4.01 -10.98 1.71
CA LEU A 166 4.58 -11.93 2.65
C LEU A 166 4.26 -11.60 4.12
N ARG A 167 3.89 -10.35 4.44
CA ARG A 167 3.68 -9.93 5.84
C ARG A 167 2.62 -10.71 6.59
N SER A 168 1.60 -11.21 5.91
CA SER A 168 0.56 -12.05 6.51
C SER A 168 1.00 -13.50 6.71
N ARG A 169 1.98 -13.97 5.92
CA ARG A 169 2.40 -15.38 5.88
C ARG A 169 3.64 -15.67 6.74
N LEU A 170 4.53 -14.70 6.87
CA LEU A 170 5.83 -14.90 7.52
C LEU A 170 5.95 -14.06 8.79
N ALA A 171 6.71 -14.57 9.76
CA ALA A 171 7.05 -13.81 10.96
C ALA A 171 8.01 -12.66 10.62
N PHE A 172 7.92 -11.56 11.37
CA PHE A 172 8.75 -10.37 11.19
C PHE A 172 10.27 -10.62 11.00
N PRO A 173 10.96 -11.45 11.81
CA PRO A 173 12.41 -11.65 11.62
C PRO A 173 12.75 -12.31 10.27
N VAL A 174 11.88 -13.21 9.78
CA VAL A 174 12.06 -13.85 8.46
C VAL A 174 11.88 -12.81 7.36
N LEU A 175 10.87 -11.95 7.47
CA LEU A 175 10.65 -10.85 6.52
C LEU A 175 11.81 -9.87 6.49
N ALA A 176 12.33 -9.48 7.66
CA ALA A 176 13.49 -8.61 7.76
C ALA A 176 14.72 -9.25 7.09
N GLY A 177 14.97 -10.54 7.35
CA GLY A 177 16.04 -11.30 6.71
C GLY A 177 15.91 -11.37 5.18
N LEU A 178 14.71 -11.66 4.68
CA LEU A 178 14.43 -11.67 3.23
C LEU A 178 14.61 -10.28 2.61
N GLY A 179 14.22 -9.22 3.32
CA GLY A 179 14.42 -7.85 2.87
C GLY A 179 15.91 -7.50 2.73
N VAL A 180 16.73 -7.82 3.74
CA VAL A 180 18.19 -7.65 3.68
C VAL A 180 18.79 -8.46 2.54
N LEU A 181 18.42 -9.74 2.41
CA LEU A 181 18.91 -10.60 1.35
C LEU A 181 18.57 -10.05 -0.05
N THR A 182 17.35 -9.54 -0.22
CA THR A 182 16.89 -8.92 -1.47
C THR A 182 17.73 -7.68 -1.82
N VAL A 183 18.03 -6.83 -0.83
CA VAL A 183 18.89 -5.66 -1.03
C VAL A 183 20.31 -6.07 -1.42
N ILE A 184 20.88 -7.08 -0.76
CA ILE A 184 22.24 -7.58 -1.08
C ILE A 184 22.29 -8.16 -2.49
N ILE A 185 21.36 -9.05 -2.84
CA ILE A 185 21.30 -9.68 -4.17
C ILE A 185 21.03 -8.61 -5.25
N GLY A 186 20.10 -7.69 -4.99
CA GLY A 186 19.79 -6.59 -5.90
C GLY A 186 20.99 -5.68 -6.13
N ALA A 187 21.70 -5.30 -5.08
CA ALA A 187 22.90 -4.48 -5.18
C ALA A 187 24.03 -5.20 -5.95
N LEU A 188 24.23 -6.50 -5.69
CA LEU A 188 25.20 -7.31 -6.42
C LEU A 188 24.84 -7.41 -7.92
N GLY A 189 23.56 -7.67 -8.23
CA GLY A 189 23.07 -7.72 -9.61
C GLY A 189 23.25 -6.38 -10.35
N ILE A 190 22.96 -5.27 -9.68
CA ILE A 190 23.21 -3.92 -10.22
C ILE A 190 24.70 -3.71 -10.46
N ALA A 191 25.58 -4.06 -9.50
CA ALA A 191 27.02 -3.91 -9.64
C ALA A 191 27.59 -4.72 -10.83
N LEU A 192 27.16 -5.99 -10.97
CA LEU A 192 27.56 -6.84 -12.09
C LEU A 192 27.08 -6.30 -13.43
N LEU A 193 25.84 -5.80 -13.50
CA LEU A 193 25.32 -5.19 -14.71
C LEU A 193 26.08 -3.90 -15.06
N PHE A 194 26.46 -3.11 -14.06
CA PHE A 194 27.28 -1.92 -14.23
C PHE A 194 28.64 -2.27 -14.83
N GLN A 195 29.29 -3.31 -14.31
CA GLN A 195 30.55 -3.82 -14.85
C GLN A 195 30.39 -4.23 -16.32
N ALA A 196 29.27 -4.87 -16.68
CA ALA A 196 28.97 -5.29 -18.05
C ALA A 196 28.65 -4.11 -19.00
N LEU A 197 28.04 -3.04 -18.50
CA LEU A 197 27.67 -1.86 -19.30
C LEU A 197 28.80 -0.83 -19.40
N ASN A 198 29.78 -0.85 -18.50
CA ASN A 198 30.89 0.10 -18.48
C ASN A 198 31.66 0.22 -19.83
N PRO A 199 31.90 -0.86 -20.60
CA PRO A 199 32.59 -0.77 -21.90
C PRO A 199 31.84 0.04 -22.96
N LEU A 200 30.53 0.27 -22.80
CA LEU A 200 29.73 1.07 -23.74
C LEU A 200 30.02 2.57 -23.62
N GLY A 201 30.62 3.01 -22.51
CA GLY A 201 30.95 4.41 -22.26
C GLY A 201 29.73 5.34 -22.23
N ASP A 202 29.96 6.56 -22.67
CA ASP A 202 28.94 7.61 -22.77
C ASP A 202 28.08 7.41 -24.01
N ILE A 203 26.76 7.30 -23.80
CA ILE A 203 25.78 7.06 -24.86
C ILE A 203 25.05 8.34 -25.29
N ALA A 204 25.07 9.38 -24.45
CA ALA A 204 24.53 10.68 -24.80
C ALA A 204 25.22 11.80 -23.99
N PRO A 205 25.26 13.03 -24.51
CA PRO A 205 25.67 14.21 -23.73
C PRO A 205 24.69 14.50 -22.59
N TRP A 206 25.01 15.49 -21.75
CA TRP A 206 24.28 15.81 -20.51
C TRP A 206 22.76 16.00 -20.67
N TRP A 207 22.28 16.49 -21.82
CA TRP A 207 20.84 16.65 -22.07
C TRP A 207 20.09 15.31 -22.16
N GLY A 208 20.81 14.21 -22.40
CA GLY A 208 20.27 12.84 -22.35
C GLY A 208 19.66 12.49 -20.99
N LEU A 209 20.10 13.13 -19.90
CA LEU A 209 19.49 12.98 -18.57
C LEU A 209 18.03 13.45 -18.56
N GLY A 210 17.71 14.52 -19.30
CA GLY A 210 16.33 14.99 -19.45
C GLY A 210 15.46 13.98 -20.20
N LEU A 211 15.99 13.39 -21.27
CA LEU A 211 15.28 12.33 -22.00
C LEU A 211 15.08 11.07 -21.15
N MET A 212 16.03 10.72 -20.30
CA MET A 212 15.89 9.61 -19.36
C MET A 212 14.73 9.83 -18.38
N VAL A 213 14.61 11.03 -17.80
CA VAL A 213 13.49 11.40 -16.92
C VAL A 213 12.16 11.29 -17.67
N LEU A 214 12.08 11.86 -18.87
CA LEU A 214 10.88 11.78 -19.70
C LEU A 214 10.55 10.34 -20.11
N GLY A 215 11.55 9.52 -20.44
CA GLY A 215 11.39 8.13 -20.80
C GLY A 215 10.76 7.29 -19.68
N TYR A 216 11.28 7.41 -18.45
CA TYR A 216 10.69 6.73 -17.31
C TYR A 216 9.29 7.26 -16.94
N GLY A 217 9.08 8.57 -17.00
CA GLY A 217 7.79 9.18 -16.72
C GLY A 217 6.71 8.77 -17.73
N THR A 218 7.06 8.74 -19.02
CA THR A 218 6.15 8.27 -20.08
C THR A 218 5.89 6.78 -19.98
N ALA A 219 6.88 5.96 -19.61
CA ALA A 219 6.66 4.54 -19.35
C ALA A 219 5.70 4.31 -18.17
N ALA A 220 5.86 5.08 -17.07
CA ALA A 220 4.94 5.03 -15.93
C ALA A 220 3.51 5.41 -16.37
N ALA A 221 3.37 6.49 -17.14
CA ALA A 221 2.08 6.92 -17.68
C ALA A 221 1.45 5.86 -18.59
N ALA A 222 2.22 5.26 -19.50
CA ALA A 222 1.76 4.21 -20.40
C ALA A 222 1.25 2.98 -19.62
N VAL A 223 1.96 2.55 -18.59
CA VAL A 223 1.52 1.45 -17.73
C VAL A 223 0.25 1.82 -16.95
N SER A 224 0.14 3.07 -16.49
CA SER A 224 -1.07 3.59 -15.82
C SER A 224 -2.28 3.77 -16.75
N ALA A 225 -2.06 3.79 -18.06
CA ALA A 225 -3.13 3.83 -19.06
C ALA A 225 -3.64 2.43 -19.47
N LEU A 226 -2.90 1.35 -19.18
CA LEU A 226 -3.36 -0.01 -19.45
C LEU A 226 -4.67 -0.32 -18.69
N PRO A 227 -5.56 -1.20 -19.17
CA PRO A 227 -6.73 -1.57 -18.41
C PRO A 227 -6.34 -2.29 -17.11
N SER A 228 -6.84 -1.83 -15.96
CA SER A 228 -6.74 -2.61 -14.72
C SER A 228 -7.55 -3.89 -14.93
N ARG A 229 -6.97 -5.03 -14.56
CA ARG A 229 -7.77 -6.25 -14.35
C ARG A 229 -8.68 -5.93 -13.17
N LYS A 230 -9.93 -5.52 -13.45
CA LYS A 230 -10.91 -5.19 -12.42
C LYS A 230 -10.95 -6.38 -11.46
N LYS A 231 -10.64 -6.15 -10.18
CA LYS A 231 -10.99 -7.15 -9.15
C LYS A 231 -12.49 -7.41 -9.36
N PRO A 232 -12.94 -8.68 -9.38
CA PRO A 232 -14.35 -8.97 -9.55
C PRO A 232 -15.14 -8.10 -8.57
N PRO A 233 -16.24 -7.46 -9.01
CA PRO A 233 -17.05 -6.64 -8.12
C PRO A 233 -17.41 -7.51 -6.92
N VAL A 234 -17.05 -7.05 -5.73
CA VAL A 234 -17.58 -7.67 -4.51
C VAL A 234 -19.04 -7.31 -4.53
N SER A 235 -19.89 -8.24 -4.97
CA SER A 235 -21.32 -8.02 -4.93
C SER A 235 -21.69 -7.84 -3.46
N THR A 236 -22.41 -6.77 -3.13
CA THR A 236 -22.98 -6.59 -1.79
C THR A 236 -23.96 -7.71 -1.45
N ALA A 237 -24.54 -8.39 -2.45
CA ALA A 237 -25.31 -9.62 -2.27
C ALA A 237 -24.44 -10.86 -1.94
N GLN A 238 -23.11 -10.75 -2.02
CA GLN A 238 -22.13 -11.75 -1.62
C GLN A 238 -21.38 -11.37 -0.34
N LEU A 239 -21.75 -10.28 0.36
CA LEU A 239 -21.47 -10.16 1.78
C LEU A 239 -22.15 -11.37 2.43
N PRO A 240 -21.39 -12.37 2.90
CA PRO A 240 -22.00 -13.60 3.30
C PRO A 240 -22.80 -13.33 4.56
N THR A 241 -24.13 -13.37 4.44
CA THR A 241 -25.05 -13.30 5.59
C THR A 241 -24.87 -14.52 6.50
N ASN A 242 -24.15 -15.55 6.02
CA ASN A 242 -23.38 -16.51 6.80
C ASN A 242 -22.25 -17.03 5.91
N PRO A 243 -20.95 -16.76 6.20
CA PRO A 243 -19.89 -17.48 5.53
C PRO A 243 -20.06 -18.96 5.84
N SER A 244 -19.84 -19.85 4.87
CA SER A 244 -19.77 -21.29 5.16
C SER A 244 -18.83 -21.50 6.35
N PRO A 245 -19.22 -22.29 7.36
CA PRO A 245 -18.46 -22.41 8.59
C PRO A 245 -17.02 -22.81 8.25
N LEU A 246 -16.08 -21.97 8.66
CA LEU A 246 -14.66 -22.19 8.42
C LEU A 246 -14.22 -23.39 9.27
N SER A 247 -13.34 -24.24 8.74
CA SER A 247 -12.70 -25.24 9.59
C SER A 247 -11.81 -24.52 10.62
N ASP A 248 -11.65 -25.10 11.81
CA ASP A 248 -10.81 -24.51 12.87
C ASP A 248 -9.38 -24.21 12.37
N GLU A 249 -8.82 -25.05 11.49
CA GLU A 249 -7.49 -24.81 10.92
C GLU A 249 -7.47 -23.59 9.99
N GLN A 250 -8.47 -23.45 9.13
CA GLN A 250 -8.61 -22.29 8.23
C GLN A 250 -8.87 -21.01 9.03
N TRP A 251 -9.67 -21.11 10.08
CA TRP A 251 -9.93 -20.00 10.99
C TRP A 251 -8.64 -19.52 11.66
N LEU A 252 -7.84 -20.44 12.22
CA LEU A 252 -6.57 -20.12 12.86
C LEU A 252 -5.55 -19.52 11.88
N GLU A 253 -5.50 -20.01 10.64
CA GLU A 253 -4.62 -19.45 9.62
C GLU A 253 -5.02 -18.01 9.25
N GLN A 254 -6.32 -17.75 9.07
CA GLN A 254 -6.83 -16.41 8.77
C GLN A 254 -6.66 -15.44 9.95
N ALA A 255 -6.93 -15.88 11.18
CA ALA A 255 -6.73 -15.08 12.39
C ALA A 255 -5.24 -14.73 12.57
N ARG A 256 -4.34 -15.71 12.35
CA ARG A 256 -2.89 -15.48 12.38
C ARG A 256 -2.44 -14.48 11.31
N ALA A 257 -2.96 -14.61 10.10
CA ALA A 257 -2.67 -13.68 9.01
C ALA A 257 -3.12 -12.25 9.37
N GLY A 258 -4.34 -12.08 9.91
CA GLY A 258 -4.84 -10.79 10.37
C GLY A 258 -4.01 -10.18 11.50
N LEU A 259 -3.60 -10.98 12.49
CA LEU A 259 -2.74 -10.53 13.59
C LEU A 259 -1.35 -10.10 13.11
N ARG A 260 -0.78 -10.78 12.11
CA ARG A 260 0.51 -10.40 11.52
C ARG A 260 0.42 -9.15 10.66
N GLU A 261 -0.68 -8.96 9.92
CA GLU A 261 -0.92 -7.76 9.11
C GLU A 261 -0.96 -6.48 9.97
N ARG A 262 -1.53 -6.55 11.18
CA ARG A 262 -1.52 -5.45 12.16
C ARG A 262 -0.12 -5.05 12.60
N ALA A 263 0.81 -6.01 12.62
CA ALA A 263 2.22 -5.84 13.01
C ALA A 263 2.46 -5.18 14.39
N ASP A 264 1.45 -5.14 15.26
CA ASP A 264 1.45 -4.51 16.59
C ASP A 264 1.58 -5.53 17.74
N LEU A 265 1.61 -6.83 17.43
CA LEU A 265 1.86 -7.90 18.40
C LEU A 265 3.14 -8.69 18.07
N PRO A 266 3.93 -9.12 19.08
CA PRO A 266 5.03 -10.06 18.89
C PRO A 266 4.51 -11.46 18.56
N GLU A 267 5.27 -12.24 17.78
CA GLU A 267 4.85 -13.58 17.33
C GLU A 267 4.54 -14.52 18.50
N SER A 268 5.23 -14.35 19.64
CA SER A 268 4.92 -15.11 20.86
C SER A 268 3.50 -14.85 21.36
N ARG A 269 3.05 -13.58 21.40
CA ARG A 269 1.70 -13.20 21.80
C ARG A 269 0.65 -13.62 20.78
N VAL A 270 0.99 -13.58 19.49
CA VAL A 270 0.10 -14.10 18.43
C VAL A 270 -0.18 -15.58 18.66
N ARG A 271 0.85 -16.39 18.96
CA ARG A 271 0.65 -17.81 19.27
C ARG A 271 -0.17 -18.02 20.54
N GLU A 272 0.14 -17.28 21.61
CA GLU A 272 -0.57 -17.34 22.89
C GLU A 272 -2.07 -17.08 22.69
N HIS A 273 -2.48 -16.00 22.03
CA HIS A 273 -3.89 -15.70 21.81
C HIS A 273 -4.62 -16.74 20.92
N LEU A 274 -3.92 -17.34 19.95
CA LEU A 274 -4.50 -18.38 19.11
C LEU A 274 -4.63 -19.71 19.87
N GLU A 275 -3.69 -20.01 20.77
CA GLU A 275 -3.75 -21.18 21.66
C GLU A 275 -4.85 -21.01 22.72
N GLU A 276 -4.99 -19.82 23.30
CA GLU A 276 -6.07 -19.45 24.22
C GLU A 276 -7.45 -19.58 23.55
N ALA A 277 -7.62 -19.01 22.35
CA ALA A 277 -8.86 -19.13 21.59
C ALA A 277 -9.21 -20.59 21.29
N ARG A 278 -8.22 -21.39 20.90
CA ARG A 278 -8.40 -22.83 20.68
C ARG A 278 -8.79 -23.57 21.95
N ALA A 279 -8.16 -23.26 23.08
CA ALA A 279 -8.48 -23.88 24.37
C ALA A 279 -9.91 -23.56 24.82
N LEU A 280 -10.34 -22.30 24.68
CA LEU A 280 -11.69 -21.85 25.03
C LEU A 280 -12.76 -22.50 24.15
N ALA A 281 -12.54 -22.59 22.83
CA ALA A 281 -13.46 -23.28 21.93
C ALA A 281 -13.59 -24.77 22.29
N GLN A 282 -12.47 -25.43 22.64
CA GLN A 282 -12.47 -26.82 23.09
C GLN A 282 -13.18 -27.01 24.43
N GLU A 283 -12.99 -26.09 25.38
CA GLU A 283 -13.67 -26.11 26.69
C GLU A 283 -15.19 -25.97 26.53
N ASN A 284 -15.63 -25.09 25.62
CA ASN A 284 -17.05 -24.84 25.34
C ASN A 284 -17.67 -25.83 24.34
N ALA A 285 -16.90 -26.80 23.84
CA ALA A 285 -17.30 -27.78 22.82
C ALA A 285 -17.93 -27.14 21.57
N ARG A 286 -17.40 -25.99 21.15
CA ARG A 286 -17.84 -25.22 19.97
C ARG A 286 -16.70 -25.10 18.97
N SER A 287 -17.05 -24.88 17.71
CA SER A 287 -16.04 -24.51 16.70
C SER A 287 -15.52 -23.08 16.94
N LEU A 288 -14.34 -22.77 16.43
CA LEU A 288 -13.76 -21.43 16.56
C LEU A 288 -14.61 -20.35 15.88
N ASP A 289 -15.25 -20.71 14.77
CA ASP A 289 -16.15 -19.82 14.02
C ASP A 289 -17.45 -19.54 14.82
N GLU A 290 -18.00 -20.52 15.51
CA GLU A 290 -19.19 -20.33 16.37
C GLU A 290 -18.90 -19.50 17.62
N GLU A 291 -17.72 -19.69 18.23
CA GLU A 291 -17.38 -19.04 19.49
C GLU A 291 -16.86 -17.60 19.29
N PHE A 292 -16.04 -17.38 18.27
CA PHE A 292 -15.35 -16.10 18.05
C PHE A 292 -15.79 -15.37 16.78
N GLY A 293 -16.65 -15.99 15.95
CA GLY A 293 -17.10 -15.40 14.69
C GLY A 293 -15.97 -15.20 13.69
N ASN A 294 -15.98 -14.06 13.01
CA ASN A 294 -15.03 -13.78 11.94
C ASN A 294 -13.57 -13.69 12.46
N PRO A 295 -12.60 -14.43 11.88
CA PRO A 295 -11.22 -14.46 12.35
C PRO A 295 -10.49 -13.12 12.25
N ARG A 296 -10.84 -12.25 11.27
CA ARG A 296 -10.28 -10.90 11.16
C ARG A 296 -10.89 -9.94 12.18
N ALA A 297 -12.16 -10.13 12.54
CA ALA A 297 -12.82 -9.38 13.60
C ALA A 297 -12.19 -9.72 14.96
N PHE A 298 -12.01 -11.01 15.25
CA PHE A 298 -11.22 -11.49 16.39
C PHE A 298 -9.81 -10.89 16.38
N ALA A 299 -9.13 -10.94 15.24
CA ALA A 299 -7.81 -10.36 15.12
C ALA A 299 -7.79 -8.84 15.34
N ARG A 300 -8.90 -8.11 15.26
CA ARG A 300 -8.99 -6.65 15.55
C ARG A 300 -9.43 -6.36 16.98
N SER A 301 -10.23 -7.23 17.59
CA SER A 301 -10.73 -7.05 18.96
C SER A 301 -9.60 -7.11 20.00
N LEU A 302 -8.50 -7.81 19.70
CA LEU A 302 -7.34 -7.88 20.57
C LEU A 302 -6.61 -6.53 20.68
N SER A 303 -6.27 -6.10 21.89
CA SER A 303 -5.45 -4.90 22.09
C SER A 303 -4.00 -5.13 21.62
N GLY A 304 -3.47 -4.24 20.79
CA GLY A 304 -2.08 -4.28 20.30
C GLY A 304 -1.15 -3.31 21.03
N ASP A 305 0.17 -3.47 20.87
CA ASP A 305 1.15 -2.47 21.30
C ASP A 305 1.33 -1.41 20.20
N PRO A 306 0.82 -0.18 20.39
CA PRO A 306 0.89 0.88 19.36
C PRO A 306 2.34 1.29 19.05
N GLY A 307 3.30 0.97 19.93
CA GLY A 307 4.71 1.24 19.72
C GLY A 307 5.44 0.18 18.89
N LEU A 308 4.89 -1.03 18.72
CA LEU A 308 5.62 -2.14 18.12
C LEU A 308 5.72 -2.03 16.59
N ALA A 309 4.62 -1.67 15.91
CA ALA A 309 4.63 -1.52 14.45
C ALA A 309 5.59 -0.40 14.00
N PRO A 310 5.56 0.83 14.56
CA PRO A 310 6.54 1.86 14.21
C PRO A 310 7.98 1.44 14.56
N ARG A 311 8.19 0.72 15.67
CA ARG A 311 9.53 0.21 16.03
C ARG A 311 10.07 -0.78 15.00
N ARG A 312 9.24 -1.71 14.53
CA ARG A 312 9.58 -2.69 13.49
C ARG A 312 9.95 -2.01 12.18
N THR A 313 9.14 -1.03 11.76
CA THR A 313 9.42 -0.20 10.59
C THR A 313 10.72 0.57 10.75
N ALA A 314 10.97 1.15 11.93
CA ALA A 314 12.23 1.85 12.20
C ALA A 314 13.45 0.93 12.11
N VAL A 315 13.38 -0.28 12.67
CA VAL A 315 14.46 -1.26 12.59
C VAL A 315 14.72 -1.65 11.13
N LEU A 316 13.66 -1.91 10.35
CA LEU A 316 13.80 -2.24 8.93
C LEU A 316 14.54 -1.14 8.17
N TYR A 317 14.08 0.12 8.27
CA TYR A 317 14.73 1.23 7.59
C TYR A 317 16.15 1.50 8.10
N ALA A 318 16.42 1.30 9.39
CA ALA A 318 17.78 1.42 9.93
C ALA A 318 18.71 0.36 9.34
N VAL A 319 18.27 -0.90 9.23
CA VAL A 319 19.04 -1.97 8.62
C VAL A 319 19.29 -1.71 7.14
N VAL A 320 18.26 -1.25 6.40
CA VAL A 320 18.40 -0.86 4.99
C VAL A 320 19.34 0.33 4.82
N ALA A 321 19.31 1.31 5.72
CA ALA A 321 20.25 2.44 5.73
C ALA A 321 21.70 1.95 5.91
N VAL A 322 21.94 1.03 6.85
CA VAL A 322 23.26 0.42 7.05
C VAL A 322 23.71 -0.33 5.79
N ALA A 323 22.81 -1.08 5.14
CA ALA A 323 23.14 -1.78 3.90
C ALA A 323 23.58 -0.80 2.79
N TRP A 324 22.85 0.29 2.58
CA TRP A 324 23.25 1.34 1.62
C TRP A 324 24.57 2.01 2.00
N ALA A 325 24.79 2.28 3.28
CA ALA A 325 26.03 2.87 3.78
C ALA A 325 27.24 1.96 3.53
N VAL A 326 27.11 0.65 3.79
CA VAL A 326 28.16 -0.34 3.54
C VAL A 326 28.46 -0.43 2.04
N LEU A 327 27.43 -0.49 1.19
CA LEU A 327 27.59 -0.53 -0.26
C LEU A 327 28.28 0.72 -0.81
N GLY A 328 27.86 1.91 -0.37
CA GLY A 328 28.52 3.16 -0.77
C GLY A 328 29.97 3.24 -0.28
N SER A 329 30.24 2.82 0.95
CA SER A 329 31.59 2.83 1.52
C SER A 329 32.54 1.89 0.77
N ALA A 330 32.08 0.70 0.39
CA ALA A 330 32.88 -0.26 -0.38
C ALA A 330 33.31 0.33 -1.74
N GLY A 331 32.39 1.03 -2.43
CA GLY A 331 32.68 1.69 -3.70
C GLY A 331 33.68 2.85 -3.58
N ILE A 332 33.70 3.57 -2.46
CA ILE A 332 34.69 4.63 -2.19
C ILE A 332 36.07 4.02 -1.95
N LEU A 333 36.16 2.96 -1.13
CA LEU A 333 37.42 2.31 -0.80
C LEU A 333 38.12 1.73 -2.04
N GLU A 334 37.36 1.11 -2.94
CA GLU A 334 37.92 0.48 -4.15
C GLU A 334 38.45 1.52 -5.16
N ARG A 335 37.77 2.67 -5.28
CA ARG A 335 38.11 3.71 -6.27
C ARG A 335 39.08 4.77 -5.77
N GLY A 336 39.36 4.81 -4.46
CA GLY A 336 40.23 5.82 -3.85
C GLY A 336 39.68 7.25 -3.91
N GLY A 337 38.37 7.41 -4.11
CA GLY A 337 37.72 8.71 -4.26
C GLY A 337 36.20 8.61 -4.37
N THR A 338 35.52 9.75 -4.25
CA THR A 338 34.05 9.84 -4.32
C THR A 338 33.58 9.95 -5.77
N ALA A 339 32.79 8.99 -6.22
CA ALA A 339 32.03 9.07 -7.45
C ALA A 339 30.62 9.63 -7.18
N TRP A 340 29.94 10.05 -8.25
CA TRP A 340 28.54 10.49 -8.20
C TRP A 340 27.60 9.42 -7.61
N MET A 341 27.91 8.13 -7.82
CA MET A 341 27.22 6.99 -7.22
C MET A 341 27.20 7.04 -5.68
N ASP A 342 28.29 7.52 -5.07
CA ASP A 342 28.43 7.57 -3.62
C ASP A 342 27.49 8.62 -3.01
N LEU A 343 27.19 9.70 -3.75
CA LEU A 343 26.19 10.69 -3.36
C LEU A 343 24.77 10.09 -3.34
N ILE A 344 24.47 9.15 -4.24
CA ILE A 344 23.17 8.47 -4.27
C ILE A 344 23.06 7.49 -3.12
N TYR A 345 24.08 6.68 -2.87
CA TYR A 345 24.10 5.79 -1.71
C TYR A 345 23.98 6.59 -0.41
N LEU A 346 24.65 7.74 -0.32
CA LEU A 346 24.51 8.67 0.81
C LEU A 346 23.07 9.19 0.92
N ALA A 347 22.47 9.67 -0.17
CA ALA A 347 21.10 10.18 -0.17
C ALA A 347 20.08 9.11 0.27
N LEU A 348 20.20 7.88 -0.24
CA LEU A 348 19.37 6.74 0.14
C LEU A 348 19.57 6.37 1.62
N THR A 349 20.82 6.39 2.09
CA THR A 349 21.16 6.17 3.50
C THR A 349 20.50 7.21 4.40
N VAL A 350 20.63 8.49 4.05
CA VAL A 350 20.04 9.61 4.81
C VAL A 350 18.52 9.51 4.82
N LEU A 351 17.90 9.21 3.68
CA LEU A 351 16.44 9.05 3.58
C LEU A 351 15.96 7.89 4.47
N CYS A 352 16.62 6.74 4.43
CA CYS A 352 16.26 5.58 5.27
C CYS A 352 16.54 5.85 6.75
N ALA A 353 17.62 6.54 7.10
CA ALA A 353 17.92 6.92 8.48
C ALA A 353 16.88 7.93 9.01
N TRP A 354 16.46 8.87 8.18
CA TRP A 354 15.42 9.84 8.51
C TRP A 354 14.06 9.17 8.75
N THR A 355 13.62 8.28 7.84
CA THR A 355 12.37 7.54 8.04
C THR A 355 12.42 6.62 9.26
N ALA A 356 13.58 6.00 9.54
CA ALA A 356 13.78 5.25 10.78
C ALA A 356 13.62 6.15 12.01
N TRP A 357 14.20 7.34 11.99
CA TRP A 357 14.10 8.33 13.07
C TRP A 357 12.66 8.82 13.30
N GLU A 358 11.92 9.15 12.25
CA GLU A 358 10.51 9.54 12.35
C GLU A 358 9.66 8.46 13.00
N ASN A 359 9.87 7.20 12.61
CA ASN A 359 9.16 6.08 13.21
C ASN A 359 9.55 5.88 14.69
N LEU A 360 10.82 6.06 15.06
CA LEU A 360 11.23 6.08 16.47
C LEU A 360 10.60 7.23 17.26
N ARG A 361 10.39 8.41 16.65
CA ARG A 361 9.64 9.50 17.28
C ARG A 361 8.20 9.09 17.57
N LYS A 362 7.54 8.38 16.65
CA LYS A 362 6.18 7.83 16.86
C LYS A 362 6.16 6.84 18.05
N VAL A 363 7.17 5.96 18.17
CA VAL A 363 7.31 5.07 19.33
C VAL A 363 7.42 5.85 20.64
N ARG A 364 8.23 6.92 20.66
CA ARG A 364 8.39 7.77 21.85
C ARG A 364 7.10 8.51 22.22
N ALA A 365 6.33 8.96 21.23
CA ALA A 365 5.04 9.59 21.45
C ALA A 365 4.02 8.60 22.05
N ALA A 366 3.89 7.40 21.47
CA ALA A 366 3.00 6.35 21.96
C ALA A 366 3.33 5.92 23.41
N ARG A 367 4.61 5.89 23.79
CA ARG A 367 5.03 5.61 25.16
C ARG A 367 4.71 6.71 26.16
N ARG A 368 4.57 7.96 25.69
CA ARG A 368 4.22 9.10 26.55
C ARG A 368 2.72 9.20 26.79
N SER A 369 1.88 8.79 25.84
CA SER A 369 0.43 8.75 26.00
C SER A 369 -0.06 7.56 26.84
N ALA A 370 0.78 6.53 27.03
CA ALA A 370 0.47 5.36 27.84
C ALA A 370 0.94 5.47 29.31
N ARG A 371 1.58 6.59 29.68
CA ARG A 371 1.95 6.95 31.06
C ARG A 371 1.03 8.06 31.53
#